data_AF-A0A4Y8L1P8-F1
#
_entry.id   AF-A0A4Y8L1P8-F1
#
_cell.length_a   1.000
_cell.length_b   1.000
_cell.length_c   1.000
_cell.angle_alpha   90.00
_cell.angle_beta   90.00
_cell.angle_gamma   90.00
#
_symmetry.space_group_name_H-M   'P 1'
#
loop_
_entity.id
_entity.type
_entity.pdbx_description
1 polymer ?
#
loop_
_entity_poly.entity_id
_entity_poly.type
_entity_poly.pdbx_seq_one_letter_code
_entity_poly.pdbx_strand_id
1 'polypeptide(L)'
;MVTLAFDEQHISVPQSWGDIKLRDYEKWFSAEPRNRIEQVQLVADICGVDSEILLDNPTQFFDTVYDIVRFVFDNYECLPSHTLECDGQIYVISGTEDLTLAEWVDIENVFDSDSPSRLSDVLSILCRPLGEVYDTKVCDTRKEIFKNLTMDKAMPLLAFFCRKESNFRPFRTFIQRSVYSKADASVLYGILPEMGMVQSYCRSGRG
;
A
#
# COMPACT_ATOMS: atom_id res chain seq x y z
N MET A 1 -15.44 0.79 3.40
CA MET A 1 -15.64 1.53 2.14
C MET A 1 -16.85 2.42 2.28
N VAL A 2 -16.81 3.60 1.67
CA VAL A 2 -17.97 4.50 1.56
C VAL A 2 -18.34 4.68 0.09
N THR A 3 -19.63 4.70 -0.20
CA THR A 3 -20.13 5.05 -1.53
C THR A 3 -20.48 6.53 -1.56
N LEU A 4 -19.84 7.28 -2.45
CA LEU A 4 -20.22 8.64 -2.76
C LEU A 4 -21.12 8.64 -3.99
N ALA A 5 -22.26 9.31 -3.89
CA ALA A 5 -23.17 9.55 -5.01
C ALA A 5 -23.02 11.01 -5.45
N PHE A 6 -22.75 11.22 -6.73
CA PHE A 6 -22.73 12.55 -7.35
C PHE A 6 -23.41 12.43 -8.71
N ASP A 7 -24.47 13.20 -8.92
CA ASP A 7 -25.40 13.04 -10.04
C ASP A 7 -25.90 11.57 -10.18
N GLU A 8 -25.69 10.95 -11.35
CA GLU A 8 -26.02 9.54 -11.62
C GLU A 8 -24.83 8.58 -11.40
N GLN A 9 -23.69 9.08 -10.93
CA GLN A 9 -22.48 8.30 -10.72
C GLN A 9 -22.32 7.90 -9.25
N HIS A 10 -21.89 6.64 -9.05
CA HIS A 10 -21.56 6.09 -7.74
C HIS A 10 -20.11 5.62 -7.73
N ILE A 11 -19.29 6.20 -6.84
CA ILE A 11 -17.91 5.75 -6.63
C ILE A 11 -17.76 5.11 -5.25
N SER A 12 -17.00 4.03 -5.18
CA SER A 12 -16.65 3.38 -3.92
C SER A 12 -15.27 3.85 -3.49
N VAL A 13 -15.19 4.53 -2.36
CA VAL A 13 -13.95 5.11 -1.84
C VAL A 13 -13.49 4.30 -0.62
N PRO A 14 -12.25 3.79 -0.59
CA PRO A 14 -11.71 3.13 0.59
C PRO A 14 -11.53 4.14 1.73
N GLN A 15 -11.83 3.74 2.96
CA GLN A 15 -11.69 4.58 4.16
C GLN A 15 -10.60 4.06 5.11
N SER A 16 -10.06 2.88 4.83
CA SER A 16 -9.01 2.26 5.63
C SER A 16 -8.21 1.27 4.80
N TRP A 17 -7.07 0.82 5.33
CA TRP A 17 -6.28 -0.25 4.73
C TRP A 17 -7.03 -1.59 4.65
N GLY A 18 -8.06 -1.79 5.49
CA GLY A 18 -8.95 -2.95 5.41
C GLY A 18 -9.85 -2.96 4.18
N ASP A 19 -10.01 -1.82 3.51
CA ASP A 19 -10.81 -1.71 2.28
C ASP A 19 -9.99 -1.98 1.01
N ILE A 20 -8.66 -2.02 1.11
CA ILE A 20 -7.76 -2.13 -0.04
C ILE A 20 -7.21 -3.55 -0.09
N LYS A 21 -7.35 -4.23 -1.24
CA LYS A 21 -6.72 -5.53 -1.47
C LYS A 21 -5.27 -5.38 -1.91
N LEU A 22 -4.42 -6.35 -1.58
CA LEU A 22 -3.00 -6.35 -1.96
C LEU A 22 -2.81 -6.24 -3.47
N ARG A 23 -3.58 -7.00 -4.27
CA ARG A 23 -3.53 -6.93 -5.74
C ARG A 23 -3.77 -5.54 -6.32
N ASP A 24 -4.55 -4.71 -5.61
CA ASP A 24 -4.92 -3.38 -6.04
C ASP A 24 -3.86 -2.39 -5.57
N TYR A 25 -3.36 -2.55 -4.34
CA TYR A 25 -2.19 -1.83 -3.81
C TYR A 25 -0.95 -1.98 -4.70
N GLU A 26 -0.66 -3.18 -5.20
CA GLU A 26 0.49 -3.48 -6.06
C GLU A 26 0.53 -2.69 -7.37
N LYS A 27 -0.59 -2.11 -7.81
CA LYS A 27 -0.65 -1.29 -9.02
C LYS A 27 -0.04 0.09 -8.83
N TRP A 28 -0.08 0.62 -7.61
CA TRP A 28 0.24 2.02 -7.32
C TRP A 28 1.16 2.22 -6.11
N PHE A 29 1.58 1.16 -5.41
CA PHE A 29 2.44 1.27 -4.23
C PHE A 29 3.76 2.00 -4.49
N SER A 30 4.33 1.86 -5.68
CA SER A 30 5.56 2.54 -6.12
C SER A 30 5.32 3.87 -6.85
N ALA A 31 4.08 4.35 -6.94
CA ALA A 31 3.76 5.60 -7.61
C ALA A 31 4.27 6.80 -6.79
N GLU A 32 5.04 7.66 -7.44
CA GLU A 32 5.56 8.92 -6.91
C GLU A 32 5.04 10.06 -7.82
N PRO A 33 3.79 10.53 -7.64
CA PRO A 33 3.20 11.54 -8.53
C PRO A 33 4.00 12.85 -8.46
N ARG A 34 4.28 13.43 -9.63
CA ARG A 34 5.12 14.64 -9.82
C ARG A 34 4.33 15.90 -10.12
N ASN A 35 3.05 15.75 -10.44
CA ASN A 35 2.15 16.83 -10.80
C ASN A 35 0.70 16.48 -10.44
N ARG A 36 -0.21 17.46 -10.60
CA ARG A 36 -1.62 17.31 -10.22
C ARG A 36 -2.35 16.24 -11.02
N ILE A 37 -2.03 16.04 -12.30
CA ILE A 37 -2.66 15.01 -13.14
C ILE A 37 -2.26 13.62 -12.64
N GLU A 38 -0.98 13.40 -12.34
CA GLU A 38 -0.50 12.14 -11.75
C GLU A 38 -1.08 11.90 -10.35
N GLN A 39 -1.32 12.97 -9.58
CA GLN A 39 -2.01 12.86 -8.29
C GLN A 39 -3.47 12.41 -8.47
N VAL A 40 -4.19 12.96 -9.44
CA VAL A 40 -5.56 12.54 -9.77
C VAL A 40 -5.58 11.09 -10.22
N GLN A 41 -4.64 10.68 -11.07
CA GLN A 41 -4.51 9.28 -11.50
C GLN A 41 -4.29 8.35 -10.30
N LEU A 42 -3.39 8.69 -9.38
CA LEU A 42 -3.14 7.88 -8.19
C LEU A 42 -4.39 7.74 -7.31
N VAL A 43 -5.15 8.82 -7.11
CA VAL A 43 -6.40 8.78 -6.34
C VAL A 43 -7.45 7.91 -7.04
N ALA A 44 -7.53 7.99 -8.37
CA ALA A 44 -8.41 7.15 -9.17
C ALA A 44 -8.03 5.66 -9.05
N ASP A 45 -6.74 5.34 -9.11
CA ASP A 45 -6.21 3.98 -8.95
C ASP A 45 -6.50 3.41 -7.55
N ILE A 46 -6.40 4.24 -6.50
CA ILE A 46 -6.76 3.87 -5.12
C ILE A 46 -8.26 3.54 -5.02
N CYS A 47 -9.11 4.31 -5.68
CA CYS A 47 -10.56 4.12 -5.69
C CYS A 47 -11.02 3.04 -6.69
N GLY A 48 -10.15 2.59 -7.58
CA GLY A 48 -10.48 1.63 -8.64
C GLY A 48 -11.43 2.19 -9.70
N VAL A 49 -11.31 3.49 -10.01
CA VAL A 49 -12.14 4.20 -11.01
C VAL A 49 -11.28 4.79 -12.13
N ASP A 50 -11.89 5.21 -13.23
CA ASP A 50 -11.21 5.99 -14.26
C ASP A 50 -10.87 7.40 -13.75
N SER A 51 -9.71 7.93 -14.10
CA SER A 51 -9.33 9.29 -13.69
C SER A 51 -10.17 10.36 -14.37
N GLU A 52 -10.76 10.08 -15.54
CA GLU A 52 -11.75 10.95 -16.19
C GLU A 52 -12.94 11.26 -15.27
N ILE A 53 -13.38 10.29 -14.46
CA ILE A 53 -14.46 10.50 -13.48
C ILE A 53 -14.09 11.60 -12.48
N LEU A 54 -12.83 11.67 -12.05
CA LEU A 54 -12.38 12.70 -11.12
C LEU A 54 -12.13 14.04 -11.81
N LEU A 55 -11.71 14.03 -13.08
CA LEU A 55 -11.39 15.22 -13.87
C LEU A 55 -12.63 15.95 -14.40
N ASP A 56 -13.69 15.20 -14.74
CA ASP A 56 -14.93 15.75 -15.30
C ASP A 56 -15.87 16.34 -14.24
N ASN A 57 -15.57 16.10 -12.96
CA ASN A 57 -16.38 16.57 -11.84
C ASN A 57 -15.81 17.84 -11.20
N PRO A 58 -16.62 18.61 -10.44
CA PRO A 58 -16.16 19.82 -9.75
C PRO A 58 -14.99 19.53 -8.79
N THR A 59 -14.08 20.49 -8.62
CA THR A 59 -12.89 20.34 -7.75
C THR A 59 -13.24 19.88 -6.33
N GLN A 60 -14.37 20.33 -5.77
CA GLN A 60 -14.85 19.93 -4.44
C GLN A 60 -15.08 18.42 -4.32
N PHE A 61 -15.49 17.77 -5.41
CA PHE A 61 -15.67 16.32 -5.46
C PHE A 61 -14.32 15.61 -5.30
N PHE A 62 -13.31 16.04 -6.09
CA PHE A 62 -11.95 15.53 -5.95
C PHE A 62 -11.41 15.75 -4.53
N ASP A 63 -11.56 16.96 -3.98
CA ASP A 63 -11.08 17.28 -2.64
C ASP A 63 -11.72 16.37 -1.57
N THR A 64 -13.03 16.08 -1.70
CA THR A 64 -13.74 15.15 -0.82
C THR A 64 -13.19 13.73 -0.93
N VAL A 65 -12.97 13.22 -2.15
CA VAL A 65 -12.40 11.88 -2.37
C VAL A 65 -10.98 11.81 -1.81
N TYR A 66 -10.16 12.83 -2.09
CA TYR A 66 -8.80 12.95 -1.63
C TYR A 66 -8.70 12.93 -0.10
N ASP A 67 -9.55 13.70 0.58
CA ASP A 67 -9.58 13.75 2.04
C ASP A 67 -9.92 12.39 2.66
N ILE A 68 -10.82 11.62 2.03
CA ILE A 68 -11.16 10.26 2.50
C ILE A 68 -9.98 9.31 2.31
N VAL A 69 -9.29 9.33 1.17
CA VAL A 69 -8.16 8.43 0.89
C VAL A 69 -6.84 8.90 1.50
N ARG A 70 -6.82 10.04 2.20
CA ARG A 70 -5.61 10.65 2.75
C ARG A 70 -4.80 9.70 3.63
N PHE A 71 -5.47 8.78 4.32
CA PHE A 71 -4.83 7.77 5.17
C PHE A 71 -3.79 6.90 4.43
N VAL A 72 -3.85 6.79 3.11
CA VAL A 72 -2.89 6.06 2.28
C VAL A 72 -1.53 6.79 2.22
N PHE A 73 -1.52 8.10 2.42
CA PHE A 73 -0.33 8.94 2.38
C PHE A 73 0.26 9.18 3.77
N ASP A 74 -0.50 8.89 4.82
CA ASP A 74 -0.03 8.97 6.20
C ASP A 74 0.93 7.80 6.51
N ASN A 75 1.77 7.97 7.54
CA ASN A 75 2.65 6.89 8.00
C ASN A 75 1.83 5.70 8.47
N TYR A 76 2.03 4.54 7.84
CA TYR A 76 1.37 3.32 8.29
C TYR A 76 2.04 2.76 9.54
N GLU A 77 1.34 2.89 10.67
CA GLU A 77 1.77 2.33 11.94
C GLU A 77 1.15 0.96 12.14
N CYS A 78 1.95 -0.10 11.98
CA CYS A 78 1.58 -1.45 12.40
C CYS A 78 2.69 -2.14 13.17
N LEU A 79 2.28 -3.09 14.00
CA LEU A 79 3.19 -4.08 14.56
C LEU A 79 3.41 -5.18 13.51
N PRO A 80 4.66 -5.48 13.16
CA PRO A 80 4.93 -6.58 12.26
C PRO A 80 4.44 -7.90 12.84
N SER A 81 3.91 -8.75 11.96
CA SER A 81 3.44 -10.08 12.30
C SER A 81 4.16 -11.12 11.45
N HIS A 82 4.50 -12.24 12.05
CA HIS A 82 5.03 -13.42 11.36
C HIS A 82 3.95 -14.48 11.10
N THR A 83 2.71 -14.19 11.47
CA THR A 83 1.58 -15.12 11.34
C THR A 83 0.37 -14.43 10.73
N LEU A 84 -0.43 -15.21 10.01
CA LEU A 84 -1.70 -14.80 9.42
C LEU A 84 -2.71 -15.93 9.58
N GLU A 85 -3.90 -15.62 10.06
CA GLU A 85 -5.04 -16.53 9.99
C GLU A 85 -5.94 -16.11 8.82
N CYS A 86 -6.17 -17.03 7.89
CA CYS A 86 -7.04 -16.83 6.72
C CYS A 86 -7.80 -18.12 6.44
N ASP A 87 -9.13 -18.03 6.28
CA ASP A 87 -10.01 -19.16 5.99
C ASP A 87 -9.85 -20.37 6.94
N GLY A 88 -9.60 -20.10 8.23
CA GLY A 88 -9.37 -21.12 9.25
C GLY A 88 -8.01 -21.84 9.15
N GLN A 89 -7.15 -21.41 8.24
CA GLN A 89 -5.78 -21.89 8.10
C GLN A 89 -4.80 -20.86 8.67
N ILE A 90 -3.87 -21.34 9.50
CA ILE A 90 -2.77 -20.54 10.02
C ILE A 90 -1.61 -20.62 9.03
N TYR A 91 -1.15 -19.45 8.59
CA TYR A 91 0.05 -19.25 7.81
C TYR A 91 1.15 -18.62 8.68
N VAL A 92 2.38 -19.01 8.45
CA VAL A 92 3.57 -18.54 9.14
C VAL A 92 4.60 -18.10 8.11
N ILE A 93 5.27 -16.98 8.41
CA ILE A 93 6.41 -16.50 7.63
C ILE A 93 7.67 -17.24 8.08
N SER A 94 8.35 -17.89 7.13
CA SER A 94 9.70 -18.40 7.35
C SER A 94 10.65 -17.25 7.66
N GLY A 95 11.39 -17.36 8.77
CA GLY A 95 12.45 -16.41 9.08
C GLY A 95 13.49 -16.41 7.96
N THR A 96 14.09 -15.25 7.69
CA THR A 96 15.14 -15.09 6.67
C THR A 96 16.39 -15.94 6.91
N GLU A 97 16.59 -16.38 8.16
CA GLU A 97 17.69 -17.28 8.58
C GLU A 97 17.40 -18.75 8.25
N ASP A 98 16.14 -19.09 7.97
CA ASP A 98 15.66 -20.46 7.73
C ASP A 98 15.37 -20.74 6.25
N LEU A 99 15.65 -19.77 5.36
CA LEU A 99 15.38 -19.91 3.92
C LEU A 99 16.43 -20.80 3.23
N THR A 100 15.95 -21.78 2.48
CA THR A 100 16.76 -22.59 1.58
C THR A 100 17.23 -21.78 0.38
N LEU A 101 18.29 -22.25 -0.29
CA LEU A 101 18.80 -21.63 -1.52
C LEU A 101 17.72 -21.56 -2.62
N ALA A 102 16.85 -22.57 -2.71
CA ALA A 102 15.76 -22.57 -3.69
C ALA A 102 14.78 -21.41 -3.44
N GLU A 103 14.42 -21.16 -2.18
CA GLU A 103 13.57 -20.02 -1.81
C GLU A 103 14.23 -18.68 -2.15
N TRP A 104 15.54 -18.55 -1.91
CA TRP A 104 16.29 -17.36 -2.28
C TRP A 104 16.28 -17.09 -3.78
N VAL A 105 16.59 -18.11 -4.59
CA VAL A 105 16.60 -18.01 -6.05
C VAL A 105 15.21 -17.59 -6.57
N ASP A 106 14.15 -18.18 -6.04
CA ASP A 106 12.80 -17.87 -6.49
C ASP A 106 12.38 -16.45 -6.11
N ILE A 107 12.81 -15.94 -4.95
CA ILE A 107 12.57 -14.54 -4.57
C ILE A 107 13.36 -13.57 -5.45
N GLU A 108 14.63 -13.87 -5.76
CA GLU A 108 15.44 -13.06 -6.69
C GLU A 108 14.78 -13.01 -8.07
N ASN A 109 14.31 -14.16 -8.58
CA ASN A 109 13.58 -14.24 -9.86
C ASN A 109 12.32 -13.37 -9.87
N VAL A 110 11.62 -13.24 -8.73
CA VAL A 110 10.46 -12.33 -8.63
C VAL A 110 10.89 -10.86 -8.78
N PHE A 111 12.00 -10.45 -8.17
CA PHE A 111 12.49 -9.06 -8.30
C PHE A 111 13.04 -8.73 -9.68
N ASP A 112 13.66 -9.71 -10.34
CA ASP A 112 14.18 -9.57 -11.70
C ASP A 112 13.07 -9.65 -12.76
N SER A 113 11.86 -10.10 -12.39
CA SER A 113 10.71 -10.19 -13.29
C SER A 113 9.93 -8.87 -13.39
N ASP A 114 9.23 -8.66 -14.51
CA ASP A 114 8.24 -7.59 -14.68
C ASP A 114 6.86 -7.94 -14.09
N SER A 115 6.80 -8.82 -13.08
CA SER A 115 5.53 -9.20 -12.46
C SER A 115 4.80 -7.97 -11.90
N PRO A 116 3.51 -7.76 -12.23
CA PRO A 116 2.71 -6.70 -11.62
C PRO A 116 2.27 -7.04 -10.19
N SER A 117 2.64 -8.22 -9.67
CA SER A 117 2.20 -8.74 -8.37
C SER A 117 3.36 -9.23 -7.50
N ARG A 118 4.49 -8.51 -7.50
CA ARG A 118 5.74 -8.91 -6.82
C ARG A 118 5.56 -9.14 -5.31
N LEU A 119 4.74 -8.36 -4.61
CA LEU A 119 4.50 -8.55 -3.17
C LEU A 119 3.73 -9.84 -2.92
N SER A 120 2.69 -10.10 -3.71
CA SER A 120 1.91 -11.32 -3.66
C SER A 120 2.77 -12.55 -3.99
N ASP A 121 3.66 -12.42 -4.96
CA ASP A 121 4.63 -13.46 -5.34
C ASP A 121 5.58 -13.79 -4.19
N VAL A 122 6.19 -12.77 -3.58
CA VAL A 122 7.09 -12.95 -2.43
C VAL A 122 6.37 -13.58 -1.24
N LEU A 123 5.15 -13.13 -0.93
CA LEU A 123 4.35 -13.74 0.14
C LEU A 123 4.01 -15.20 -0.17
N SER A 124 3.76 -15.56 -1.43
CA SER A 124 3.47 -16.95 -1.83
C SER A 124 4.65 -17.89 -1.58
N ILE A 125 5.87 -17.38 -1.66
CA ILE A 125 7.09 -18.12 -1.34
C ILE A 125 7.27 -18.18 0.18
N LEU A 126 7.23 -17.04 0.87
CA LEU A 126 7.69 -16.89 2.25
C LEU A 126 6.65 -17.22 3.33
N CYS A 127 5.36 -17.08 3.02
CA CYS A 127 4.27 -17.27 3.97
C CYS A 127 3.52 -18.56 3.63
N ARG A 128 3.56 -19.54 4.53
CA ARG A 128 3.07 -20.91 4.26
C ARG A 128 2.16 -21.42 5.37
N PRO A 129 1.25 -22.36 5.08
CA PRO A 129 0.55 -23.08 6.12
C PRO A 129 1.51 -23.64 7.17
N LEU A 130 1.11 -23.57 8.44
CA LEU A 130 1.92 -24.06 9.56
C LEU A 130 2.36 -25.52 9.33
N GLY A 131 3.68 -25.75 9.30
CA GLY A 131 4.28 -27.08 9.12
C GLY A 131 4.46 -27.51 7.66
N GLU A 132 4.08 -26.68 6.69
CA GLU A 132 4.30 -26.96 5.27
C GLU A 132 5.77 -26.71 4.86
N VAL A 133 6.33 -27.65 4.11
CA VAL A 133 7.66 -27.53 3.50
C VAL A 133 7.53 -26.82 2.15
N TYR A 134 8.56 -26.06 1.76
CA TYR A 134 8.58 -25.38 0.48
C TYR A 134 8.34 -26.32 -0.71
N ASP A 135 7.36 -25.98 -1.54
CA ASP A 135 7.10 -26.59 -2.84
C ASP A 135 6.68 -25.51 -3.85
N THR A 136 7.47 -25.36 -4.92
CA THR A 136 7.25 -24.36 -5.97
C THR A 136 5.92 -24.54 -6.71
N LYS A 137 5.36 -25.76 -6.72
CA LYS A 137 4.10 -26.07 -7.40
C LYS A 137 2.88 -25.44 -6.74
N VAL A 138 2.98 -25.05 -5.48
CA VAL A 138 1.85 -24.53 -4.68
C VAL A 138 1.84 -23.00 -4.65
N CYS A 139 2.94 -22.36 -5.08
CA CYS A 139 3.10 -20.91 -5.08
C CYS A 139 2.02 -20.19 -5.90
N ASP A 140 1.65 -20.70 -7.08
CA ASP A 140 0.64 -20.06 -7.93
C ASP A 140 -0.76 -20.02 -7.29
N THR A 141 -1.19 -21.12 -6.66
CA THR A 141 -2.50 -21.15 -5.97
C THR A 141 -2.46 -20.27 -4.73
N ARG A 142 -1.33 -20.25 -4.02
CA ARG A 142 -1.15 -19.45 -2.81
C ARG A 142 -1.08 -17.94 -3.09
N LYS A 143 -0.49 -17.56 -4.22
CA LYS A 143 -0.45 -16.17 -4.70
C LYS A 143 -1.84 -15.56 -4.78
N GLU A 144 -2.85 -16.29 -5.25
CA GLU A 144 -4.22 -15.79 -5.34
C GLU A 144 -4.86 -15.53 -3.95
N ILE A 145 -4.47 -16.30 -2.93
CA ILE A 145 -4.87 -16.04 -1.54
C ILE A 145 -4.31 -14.69 -1.10
N PHE A 146 -3.00 -14.47 -1.31
CA PHE A 146 -2.33 -13.24 -0.89
C PHE A 146 -2.79 -12.00 -1.66
N LYS A 147 -3.03 -12.11 -2.97
CA LYS A 147 -3.64 -11.05 -3.78
C LYS A 147 -4.96 -10.53 -3.23
N ASN A 148 -5.75 -11.41 -2.61
CA ASN A 148 -7.06 -11.07 -2.06
C ASN A 148 -7.04 -10.65 -0.60
N LEU A 149 -5.88 -10.67 0.07
CA LEU A 149 -5.75 -10.10 1.41
C LEU A 149 -5.98 -8.60 1.38
N THR A 150 -6.64 -8.11 2.41
CA THR A 150 -6.75 -6.69 2.71
C THR A 150 -5.43 -6.18 3.29
N MET A 151 -5.09 -4.91 3.06
CA MET A 151 -3.79 -4.35 3.43
C MET A 151 -3.59 -4.25 4.94
N ASP A 152 -4.64 -4.15 5.75
CA ASP A 152 -4.56 -4.28 7.20
C ASP A 152 -3.98 -5.64 7.65
N LYS A 153 -4.20 -6.70 6.86
CA LYS A 153 -3.63 -8.04 7.08
C LYS A 153 -2.29 -8.24 6.37
N ALA A 154 -2.15 -7.73 5.15
CA ALA A 154 -0.93 -7.93 4.36
C ALA A 154 0.24 -7.08 4.86
N MET A 155 -0.02 -5.84 5.31
CA MET A 155 1.04 -4.91 5.68
C MET A 155 1.84 -5.33 6.93
N PRO A 156 1.24 -5.89 8.01
CA PRO A 156 1.98 -6.49 9.11
C PRO A 156 2.96 -7.59 8.67
N LEU A 157 2.58 -8.40 7.68
CA LEU A 157 3.43 -9.45 7.09
C LEU A 157 4.60 -8.82 6.33
N LEU A 158 4.34 -7.81 5.50
CA LEU A 158 5.37 -7.08 4.76
C LEU A 158 6.34 -6.33 5.70
N ALA A 159 5.81 -5.73 6.77
CA ALA A 159 6.59 -5.03 7.78
C ALA A 159 7.54 -5.97 8.54
N PHE A 160 7.19 -7.25 8.69
CA PHE A 160 8.03 -8.24 9.37
C PHE A 160 9.36 -8.42 8.65
N PHE A 161 9.34 -8.43 7.32
CA PHE A 161 10.55 -8.48 6.50
C PHE A 161 11.38 -7.19 6.56
N CYS A 162 10.75 -6.04 6.83
CA CYS A 162 11.47 -4.77 6.94
C CYS A 162 12.22 -4.60 8.27
N ARG A 163 11.74 -5.22 9.36
CA ARG A 163 12.35 -5.08 10.70
C ARG A 163 13.54 -6.02 10.94
N LYS A 164 13.62 -7.17 10.27
CA LYS A 164 14.78 -8.05 10.43
C LYS A 164 15.96 -7.52 9.60
N GLU A 165 17.05 -7.15 10.27
CA GLU A 165 18.36 -6.95 9.64
C GLU A 165 18.84 -8.28 9.07
N SER A 166 18.48 -8.58 7.84
CA SER A 166 18.88 -9.80 7.15
C SER A 166 19.22 -9.49 5.70
N ASN A 167 19.84 -10.45 5.03
CA ASN A 167 20.49 -10.36 3.71
C ASN A 167 19.58 -9.89 2.55
N PHE A 168 18.31 -9.60 2.81
CA PHE A 168 17.33 -9.05 1.88
C PHE A 168 17.43 -7.53 1.69
N ARG A 169 18.64 -6.97 1.52
CA ARG A 169 18.80 -5.53 1.23
C ARG A 169 17.93 -5.05 0.05
N PRO A 170 17.84 -5.76 -1.09
CA PRO A 170 17.02 -5.32 -2.22
C PRO A 170 15.53 -5.29 -1.89
N PHE A 171 14.99 -6.37 -1.30
CA PHE A 171 13.58 -6.42 -0.90
C PHE A 171 13.25 -5.41 0.20
N ARG A 172 14.08 -5.32 1.23
CA ARG A 172 13.93 -4.32 2.29
C ARG A 172 13.97 -2.91 1.71
N THR A 173 14.89 -2.61 0.80
CA THR A 173 14.96 -1.29 0.13
C THR A 173 13.71 -1.04 -0.73
N PHE A 174 13.24 -2.05 -1.45
CA PHE A 174 12.03 -1.99 -2.27
C PHE A 174 10.78 -1.71 -1.41
N ILE A 175 10.60 -2.44 -0.32
CA ILE A 175 9.48 -2.22 0.60
C ILE A 175 9.65 -0.91 1.37
N GLN A 176 10.84 -0.57 1.86
CA GLN A 176 11.09 0.68 2.59
C GLN A 176 10.82 1.92 1.74
N ARG A 177 11.28 1.92 0.49
CA ARG A 177 10.99 3.01 -0.45
C ARG A 177 9.50 3.12 -0.74
N SER A 178 8.79 2.00 -0.82
CA SER A 178 7.39 2.01 -1.26
C SER A 178 6.37 2.13 -0.11
N VAL A 179 6.72 1.70 1.11
CA VAL A 179 5.84 1.65 2.29
C VAL A 179 6.17 2.74 3.31
N TYR A 180 7.44 3.12 3.47
CA TYR A 180 7.87 4.02 4.56
C TYR A 180 8.42 5.37 4.09
N SER A 181 8.63 5.60 2.79
CA SER A 181 9.18 6.87 2.24
C SER A 181 8.13 7.92 1.90
N LYS A 182 6.83 7.63 2.01
CA LYS A 182 5.77 8.59 1.61
C LYS A 182 5.65 9.80 2.55
N ALA A 183 6.31 9.76 3.72
CA ALA A 183 6.35 10.86 4.67
C ALA A 183 7.02 12.15 4.14
N ASP A 184 8.01 12.05 3.25
CA ASP A 184 8.81 13.21 2.81
C ASP A 184 8.23 13.97 1.60
N ALA A 185 7.27 13.40 0.88
CA ALA A 185 6.63 14.08 -0.25
C ALA A 185 5.71 15.23 0.20
N SER A 186 5.23 15.21 1.44
CA SER A 186 4.39 16.26 2.03
C SER A 186 5.11 17.60 2.17
N VAL A 187 6.45 17.60 2.20
CA VAL A 187 7.27 18.82 2.33
C VAL A 187 7.50 19.51 0.98
N LEU A 188 7.31 18.82 -0.15
CA LEU A 188 7.49 19.38 -1.49
C LEU A 188 6.19 19.93 -2.13
N TYR A 189 5.01 19.58 -1.60
CA TYR A 189 3.70 19.99 -2.15
C TYR A 189 3.00 21.09 -1.35
N GLY A 190 3.78 21.94 -0.66
CA GLY A 190 3.30 23.20 -0.11
C GLY A 190 2.99 24.22 -1.20
N ILE A 191 1.93 24.00 -1.99
CA ILE A 191 1.23 25.05 -2.75
C ILE A 191 -0.28 24.79 -2.65
N LEU A 192 -0.85 25.11 -1.49
CA LEU A 192 -2.20 25.66 -1.46
C LEU A 192 -2.02 27.19 -1.61
N PRO A 193 -2.48 27.82 -2.71
CA PRO A 193 -2.58 29.26 -2.74
C PRO A 193 -3.63 29.68 -1.71
N GLU A 194 -3.25 30.61 -0.85
CA GLU A 194 -4.14 31.34 0.06
C GLU A 194 -5.44 31.74 -0.65
N MET A 195 -6.55 31.12 -0.26
CA MET A 195 -7.87 31.71 -0.43
C MET A 195 -8.37 32.06 0.96
N GLY A 196 -8.41 33.37 1.19
CA GLY A 196 -8.51 33.97 2.51
C GLY A 196 -9.79 33.63 3.26
N MET A 197 -9.71 33.72 4.58
CA MET A 197 -10.46 34.75 5.30
C MET A 197 -10.06 34.87 6.78
N VAL A 198 -9.85 36.13 7.17
CA VAL A 198 -10.11 36.74 8.48
C VAL A 198 -9.02 36.65 9.58
N GLN A 199 -8.34 37.80 9.67
CA GLN A 199 -7.71 38.44 10.81
C GLN A 199 -8.21 37.98 12.21
N SER A 200 -7.26 37.63 13.08
CA SER A 200 -7.19 38.25 14.41
C SER A 200 -5.75 38.22 14.94
N TYR A 201 -5.13 39.40 14.94
CA TYR A 201 -3.88 39.66 15.66
C TYR A 201 -4.16 39.61 17.16
N CYS A 202 -3.76 38.54 17.84
CA CYS A 202 -3.53 38.59 19.29
C CYS A 202 -2.06 38.92 19.55
N ARG A 203 -1.82 40.19 19.92
CA ARG A 203 -0.62 40.64 20.63
C ARG A 203 -0.48 39.89 21.96
N SER A 204 0.64 39.22 22.15
CA SER A 204 1.34 39.05 23.45
C SER A 204 2.75 38.57 23.09
N GLY A 205 3.83 39.33 23.23
CA GLY A 205 4.29 39.99 24.44
C GLY A 205 5.43 39.15 25.03
N ARG A 206 6.68 39.62 24.84
CA ARG A 206 7.99 39.27 25.45
C ARG A 206 9.07 39.19 24.34
N GLY A 207 10.20 39.88 24.41
CA GLY A 207 10.78 40.75 25.44
C GLY A 207 11.85 41.65 24.84
#